data_AF-A0A177C7D7-F1
#
_entry.id   AF-A0A177C7D7-F1
#
_cell.length_a   1.000
_cell.length_b   1.000
_cell.length_c   1.000
_cell.angle_alpha   90.00
_cell.angle_beta   90.00
_cell.angle_gamma   90.00
#
_symmetry.space_group_name_H-M   'P 1'
#
loop_
_entity.id
_entity.type
_entity.pdbx_description
1 polymer ?
#
loop_
_entity_poly.entity_id
_entity_poly.type
_entity_poly.pdbx_seq_one_letter_code
_entity_poly.pdbx_strand_id
1 'polypeptide(L)'
;MPRLDETTQQYLQDAEQGVRARTARAWDSFTNFAIRDNVLEVAVGLILAASFTAVANSLVTDILLPLISLLPFLARNLDEKFATLQHGPNYNATIANGYNTKDQALNDGAIVFAYGNFLDKIVRFMLIAVSLWAIASLYSRGSGDNIVKRQVK
;
A
#
# COMPACT_ATOMS: atom_id res chain seq x y z
N MET A 1 -2.39 -27.62 47.19
CA MET A 1 -2.21 -26.30 46.55
C MET A 1 -2.15 -25.26 47.66
N PRO A 2 -1.10 -24.43 47.74
CA PRO A 2 -1.01 -23.39 48.78
C PRO A 2 -2.18 -22.42 48.63
N ARG A 3 -2.93 -22.16 49.70
CA ARG A 3 -3.98 -21.14 49.71
C ARG A 3 -3.28 -19.78 49.76
N LEU A 4 -3.62 -18.89 48.83
CA LEU A 4 -3.21 -17.49 48.90
C LEU A 4 -3.75 -16.94 50.23
N ASP A 5 -2.89 -16.30 51.00
CA ASP A 5 -3.26 -15.60 52.24
C ASP A 5 -4.15 -14.39 51.90
N GLU A 6 -5.02 -14.01 52.85
CA GLU A 6 -6.02 -12.94 52.67
C GLU A 6 -5.38 -11.62 52.24
N THR A 7 -4.15 -11.36 52.70
CA THR A 7 -3.30 -10.23 52.30
C THR A 7 -2.97 -10.27 50.81
N THR A 8 -2.54 -11.42 50.26
CA THR A 8 -2.25 -11.57 48.83
C THR A 8 -3.50 -11.43 47.98
N GLN A 9 -4.66 -11.92 48.45
CA GLN A 9 -5.92 -11.68 47.75
C GLN A 9 -6.28 -10.19 47.70
N GLN A 10 -6.04 -9.45 48.78
CA GLN A 10 -6.27 -8.01 48.83
C GLN A 10 -5.31 -7.24 47.90
N TYR A 11 -4.03 -7.59 47.86
CA TYR A 11 -3.07 -7.00 46.91
C TYR A 11 -3.45 -7.25 45.45
N LEU A 12 -3.94 -8.44 45.13
CA LEU A 12 -4.39 -8.77 43.77
C LEU A 12 -5.65 -7.99 43.39
N GLN A 13 -6.61 -7.84 44.32
CA GLN A 13 -7.80 -7.03 44.09
C GLN A 13 -7.47 -5.55 43.92
N ASP A 14 -6.58 -4.99 44.75
CA ASP A 14 -6.13 -3.59 44.63
C ASP A 14 -5.33 -3.35 43.35
N ALA A 15 -4.51 -4.33 42.94
CA ALA A 15 -3.79 -4.28 41.67
C ALA A 15 -4.76 -4.35 40.48
N GLU A 16 -5.77 -5.22 40.51
CA GLU A 16 -6.81 -5.31 39.48
C GLU A 16 -7.62 -4.02 39.38
N GLN A 17 -8.01 -3.43 40.51
CA GLN A 17 -8.74 -2.15 40.56
C GLN A 17 -7.87 -0.99 40.04
N GLY A 18 -6.60 -0.96 40.42
CA GLY A 18 -5.63 0.04 39.94
C GLY A 18 -5.40 -0.05 38.44
N VAL A 19 -5.31 -1.25 37.87
CA VAL A 19 -5.20 -1.47 36.42
C VAL A 19 -6.49 -1.05 35.71
N ARG A 20 -7.67 -1.46 36.20
CA ARG A 20 -8.97 -1.08 35.62
C ARG A 20 -9.20 0.43 35.61
N ALA A 21 -8.86 1.11 36.70
CA ALA A 21 -8.99 2.57 36.77
C ALA A 21 -8.04 3.28 35.80
N ARG A 22 -6.82 2.75 35.60
CA ARG A 22 -5.85 3.28 34.64
C ARG A 22 -6.29 3.04 33.20
N THR A 23 -6.79 1.84 32.87
CA THR A 23 -7.27 1.54 31.52
C THR A 23 -8.52 2.32 31.17
N ALA A 24 -9.46 2.50 32.11
CA ALA A 24 -10.64 3.35 31.92
C ALA A 24 -10.24 4.81 31.64
N ARG A 25 -9.34 5.39 32.45
CA ARG A 25 -8.84 6.76 32.23
C ARG A 25 -8.08 6.92 30.91
N ALA A 26 -7.30 5.91 30.52
CA ALA A 26 -6.59 5.91 29.25
C ALA A 26 -7.57 5.89 28.07
N TRP A 27 -8.66 5.11 28.18
CA TRP A 27 -9.72 5.07 27.17
C TRP A 27 -10.48 6.39 27.06
N ASP A 28 -10.84 7.01 28.20
CA ASP A 28 -11.50 8.31 28.22
C ASP A 28 -10.60 9.40 27.62
N SER A 29 -9.31 9.38 27.96
CA SER A 29 -8.31 10.30 27.39
C SER A 29 -8.15 10.12 25.88
N PHE A 30 -8.08 8.87 25.41
CA PHE A 30 -8.01 8.55 23.98
C PHE A 30 -9.26 9.01 23.23
N THR A 31 -10.45 8.74 23.78
CA THR A 31 -11.72 9.15 23.18
C THR A 31 -11.80 10.68 23.07
N ASN A 32 -11.43 11.40 24.13
CA ASN A 32 -11.33 12.87 24.13
C ASN A 32 -10.27 13.43 23.17
N PHE A 33 -9.23 12.66 22.86
CA PHE A 33 -8.24 13.01 21.84
C PHE A 33 -8.76 12.74 20.42
N ALA A 34 -9.39 11.60 20.18
CA ALA A 34 -9.86 11.16 18.87
C ALA A 34 -11.08 11.95 18.36
N ILE A 35 -11.95 12.41 19.27
CA ILE A 35 -13.14 13.21 18.93
C ILE A 35 -12.77 14.67 18.59
N ARG A 36 -11.51 15.08 18.73
CA ARG A 36 -11.09 16.43 18.30
C ARG A 36 -11.32 16.59 16.81
N ASP A 37 -12.14 17.56 16.42
CA ASP A 37 -12.54 17.81 15.02
C ASP A 37 -11.34 17.89 14.06
N ASN A 38 -10.27 18.59 14.45
CA ASN A 38 -9.04 18.70 13.65
C ASN A 38 -8.33 17.36 13.39
N VAL A 39 -8.39 16.41 14.34
CA VAL A 39 -7.75 15.10 14.18
C VAL A 39 -8.64 14.18 13.34
N LEU A 40 -9.95 14.23 13.57
CA LEU A 40 -10.92 13.43 12.84
C LEU A 40 -10.95 13.79 11.35
N GLU A 41 -10.96 15.08 11.00
CA GLU A 41 -10.95 15.55 9.61
C GLU A 41 -9.70 15.06 8.86
N VAL A 42 -8.52 15.20 9.46
CA VAL A 42 -7.25 14.73 8.88
C VAL A 42 -7.25 13.21 8.73
N ALA A 43 -7.74 12.48 9.74
CA ALA A 43 -7.81 11.01 9.70
C ALA A 43 -8.74 10.53 8.58
N VAL A 44 -9.93 11.14 8.45
CA VAL A 44 -10.89 10.80 7.39
C VAL A 44 -10.31 11.12 6.01
N GLY A 45 -9.65 12.28 5.85
CA GLY A 45 -8.97 12.64 4.61
C GLY A 45 -7.91 11.64 4.18
N LEU A 46 -7.09 11.16 5.12
CA LEU A 46 -6.05 10.16 4.86
C LEU A 46 -6.65 8.78 4.50
N ILE A 47 -7.69 8.34 5.21
CA ILE A 47 -8.37 7.08 4.93
C ILE A 47 -9.00 7.11 3.53
N LEU A 48 -9.73 8.18 3.20
CA LEU A 48 -10.32 8.34 1.87
C LEU A 48 -9.26 8.39 0.77
N ALA A 49 -8.15 9.09 0.99
CA ALA A 49 -7.04 9.14 0.04
C ALA A 49 -6.39 7.77 -0.19
N ALA A 50 -6.16 7.00 0.89
CA ALA A 50 -5.60 5.66 0.83
C ALA A 50 -6.54 4.68 0.10
N SER A 51 -7.83 4.68 0.47
CA SER A 51 -8.85 3.84 -0.18
C SER A 51 -9.04 4.20 -1.66
N PHE A 52 -9.06 5.49 -2.00
CA PHE A 52 -9.17 5.93 -3.40
C PHE A 52 -7.96 5.46 -4.23
N THR A 53 -6.75 5.62 -3.68
CA THR A 53 -5.53 5.14 -4.33
C THR A 53 -5.56 3.63 -4.53
N ALA A 54 -6.04 2.87 -3.54
CA ALA A 54 -6.19 1.42 -3.65
C ALA A 54 -7.16 1.00 -4.77
N VAL A 55 -8.31 1.67 -4.89
CA VAL A 55 -9.29 1.40 -5.95
C VAL A 55 -8.72 1.77 -7.33
N ALA A 56 -8.06 2.92 -7.45
CA ALA A 56 -7.41 3.33 -8.69
C ALA A 56 -6.31 2.33 -9.11
N ASN A 57 -5.51 1.86 -8.15
CA ASN A 57 -4.48 0.86 -8.40
C ASN A 57 -5.06 -0.50 -8.82
N SER A 58 -6.15 -0.95 -8.21
CA SER A 58 -6.84 -2.19 -8.60
C SER A 58 -7.44 -2.07 -9.99
N LEU A 59 -8.06 -0.95 -10.35
CA LEU A 59 -8.54 -0.71 -11.71
C LEU A 59 -7.41 -0.82 -12.74
N VAL A 60 -6.25 -0.23 -12.44
CA VAL A 60 -5.10 -0.32 -13.36
C VAL A 60 -4.53 -1.72 -13.39
N THR A 61 -4.29 -2.33 -12.23
CA THR A 61 -3.54 -3.59 -12.14
C THR A 61 -4.39 -4.80 -12.55
N ASP A 62 -5.66 -4.80 -12.20
CA ASP A 62 -6.53 -5.98 -12.34
C ASP A 62 -7.40 -5.91 -13.60
N ILE A 63 -7.65 -4.71 -14.14
CA ILE A 63 -8.50 -4.52 -15.32
C ILE A 63 -7.69 -4.01 -16.51
N LEU A 64 -6.97 -2.90 -16.37
CA LEU A 64 -6.28 -2.30 -17.52
C LEU A 64 -5.01 -3.05 -17.92
N LEU A 65 -4.17 -3.47 -16.97
CA LEU A 65 -2.94 -4.19 -17.27
C LEU A 65 -3.19 -5.51 -18.00
N PRO A 66 -4.16 -6.37 -17.62
CA PRO A 66 -4.46 -7.57 -18.41
C PRO A 66 -4.89 -7.24 -19.84
N LEU A 67 -5.75 -6.23 -20.03
CA LEU A 67 -6.21 -5.78 -21.34
C LEU A 67 -5.07 -5.23 -22.21
N ILE A 68 -4.14 -4.49 -21.59
CA ILE A 68 -2.99 -3.91 -22.29
C ILE A 68 -1.89 -4.96 -22.52
N SER A 69 -1.72 -5.92 -21.62
CA SER A 69 -0.71 -7.00 -21.73
C SER A 69 -0.98 -8.00 -22.85
N LEU A 70 -2.22 -8.04 -23.36
CA LEU A 70 -2.56 -8.74 -24.60
C LEU A 70 -1.86 -8.14 -25.82
N LEU A 71 -1.42 -6.87 -25.74
CA LEU A 71 -0.67 -6.21 -26.79
C LEU A 71 0.83 -6.58 -26.65
N PRO A 72 1.44 -7.21 -27.67
CA PRO A 72 2.80 -7.73 -27.58
C PRO A 72 3.88 -6.64 -27.44
N PHE A 73 3.55 -5.37 -27.67
CA PHE A 73 4.52 -4.28 -27.65
C PHE A 73 4.76 -3.70 -26.24
N LEU A 74 3.87 -3.94 -25.27
CA LEU A 74 3.88 -3.21 -23.99
C LEU A 74 4.16 -4.09 -22.78
N ALA A 75 5.32 -4.76 -22.77
CA ALA A 75 5.93 -5.23 -21.52
C ALA A 75 5.31 -6.49 -20.86
N ARG A 76 5.37 -7.65 -21.52
CA ARG A 76 5.31 -8.93 -20.79
C ARG A 76 6.57 -9.03 -19.89
N ASN A 77 6.37 -8.94 -18.57
CA ASN A 77 7.37 -9.12 -17.51
C ASN A 77 8.55 -8.12 -17.48
N LEU A 78 8.25 -6.82 -17.39
CA LEU A 78 9.29 -5.81 -17.12
C LEU A 78 9.90 -5.96 -15.73
N ASP A 79 9.12 -6.29 -14.69
CA ASP A 79 9.62 -6.45 -13.32
C ASP A 79 10.66 -7.59 -13.16
N GLU A 80 10.62 -8.58 -14.05
CA GLU A 80 11.58 -9.69 -14.08
C GLU A 80 12.86 -9.37 -14.88
N LYS A 81 12.93 -8.19 -15.53
CA LYS A 81 14.15 -7.76 -16.22
C LYS A 81 15.14 -7.20 -15.21
N PHE A 82 16.09 -8.05 -14.82
CA PHE A 82 17.20 -7.65 -13.98
C PHE A 82 18.52 -7.96 -14.66
N ALA A 83 19.54 -7.13 -14.42
CA ALA A 83 20.91 -7.40 -14.83
C ALA A 83 21.71 -7.79 -13.58
N THR A 84 22.31 -8.97 -13.55
CA THR A 84 23.21 -9.37 -12.45
C THR A 84 24.58 -8.76 -12.67
N LEU A 85 25.06 -7.93 -11.72
CA LEU A 85 26.37 -7.28 -11.78
C LEU A 85 27.48 -8.15 -11.16
N GLN A 86 27.10 -9.05 -10.24
CA GLN A 86 27.99 -10.06 -9.65
C GLN A 86 27.21 -11.36 -9.47
N HIS A 87 27.74 -12.46 -9.99
CA HIS A 87 27.07 -13.77 -9.97
C HIS A 87 27.27 -14.48 -8.61
N GLY A 88 26.18 -15.03 -8.07
CA GLY A 88 26.21 -15.92 -6.92
C GLY A 88 26.72 -17.33 -7.28
N PRO A 89 26.87 -18.22 -6.28
CA PRO A 89 27.44 -19.55 -6.47
C PRO A 89 26.66 -20.47 -7.43
N ASN A 90 25.33 -20.28 -7.57
CA ASN A 90 24.47 -21.13 -8.41
C ASN A 90 24.07 -20.47 -9.74
N TYR A 91 24.94 -19.62 -10.32
CA TYR A 91 24.68 -18.97 -11.60
C TYR A 91 24.57 -19.99 -12.75
N ASN A 92 23.38 -20.13 -13.34
CA ASN A 92 23.16 -21.01 -14.49
C ASN A 92 23.30 -20.24 -15.81
N ALA A 93 24.45 -20.39 -16.50
CA ALA A 93 24.76 -19.71 -17.76
C ALA A 93 23.83 -20.08 -18.94
N THR A 94 22.92 -21.04 -18.78
CA THR A 94 21.96 -21.46 -19.82
C THR A 94 20.69 -20.60 -19.83
N ILE A 95 20.44 -19.82 -18.78
CA ILE A 95 19.29 -18.93 -18.64
C ILE A 95 19.78 -17.50 -18.87
N ALA A 96 19.03 -16.70 -19.63
CA ALA A 96 19.45 -15.38 -20.14
C ALA A 96 19.85 -14.32 -19.09
N ASN A 97 19.81 -14.64 -17.78
CA ASN A 97 20.35 -13.86 -16.66
C ASN A 97 20.74 -14.74 -15.43
N GLY A 98 21.02 -16.03 -15.61
CA GLY A 98 21.45 -16.92 -14.50
C GLY A 98 20.37 -17.39 -13.52
N TYR A 99 19.28 -16.64 -13.40
CA TYR A 99 18.16 -16.89 -12.48
C TYR A 99 16.82 -16.60 -13.16
N ASN A 100 15.76 -17.28 -12.74
CA ASN A 100 14.40 -17.07 -13.29
C ASN A 100 13.66 -15.91 -12.61
N THR A 101 14.01 -15.59 -11.36
CA THR A 101 13.37 -14.51 -10.60
C THR A 101 14.40 -13.68 -9.83
N LYS A 102 14.09 -12.40 -9.62
CA LYS A 102 14.88 -11.48 -8.79
C LYS A 102 15.08 -12.01 -7.36
N ASP A 103 14.08 -12.72 -6.83
CA ASP A 103 14.11 -13.27 -5.46
C ASP A 103 15.11 -14.43 -5.34
N GLN A 104 15.30 -15.22 -6.40
CA GLN A 104 16.33 -16.26 -6.43
C GLN A 104 17.73 -15.65 -6.47
N ALA A 105 17.94 -14.60 -7.27
CA ALA A 105 19.23 -13.93 -7.36
C ALA A 105 19.62 -13.20 -6.07
N LEU A 106 18.66 -12.58 -5.37
CA LEU A 106 18.89 -11.95 -4.06
C LEU A 106 19.22 -12.97 -2.96
N ASN A 107 18.51 -14.10 -2.94
CA ASN A 107 18.77 -15.19 -1.98
C ASN A 107 20.15 -15.85 -2.19
N ASP A 108 20.64 -15.87 -3.43
CA ASP A 108 21.97 -16.37 -3.78
C ASP A 108 23.10 -15.35 -3.50
N GLY A 109 22.77 -14.18 -2.95
CA GLY A 109 23.73 -13.12 -2.66
C GLY A 109 24.27 -12.41 -3.90
N ALA A 110 23.62 -12.57 -5.06
CA ALA A 110 23.99 -11.86 -6.26
C ALA A 110 23.62 -10.38 -6.15
N ILE A 111 24.51 -9.50 -6.62
CA ILE A 111 24.22 -8.07 -6.70
C ILE A 111 23.45 -7.85 -7.99
N VAL A 112 22.17 -7.50 -7.85
CA VAL A 112 21.20 -7.41 -8.95
C VAL A 112 20.85 -5.94 -9.24
N PHE A 113 21.06 -5.49 -10.47
CA PHE A 113 20.54 -4.24 -10.99
C PHE A 113 19.14 -4.47 -11.60
N ALA A 114 18.11 -4.32 -10.77
CA ALA A 114 16.71 -4.55 -11.14
C ALA A 114 16.08 -3.34 -11.87
N TYR A 115 16.62 -2.95 -13.04
CA TYR A 115 16.09 -1.85 -13.86
C TYR A 115 14.63 -2.07 -14.30
N GLY A 116 14.23 -3.34 -14.42
CA GLY A 116 12.89 -3.75 -14.76
C GLY A 116 11.82 -3.29 -13.78
N ASN A 117 12.07 -3.42 -12.47
CA ASN A 117 11.16 -2.96 -11.41
C ASN A 117 11.00 -1.44 -11.43
N PHE A 118 12.07 -0.70 -11.71
CA PHE A 118 11.99 0.76 -11.82
C PHE A 118 11.14 1.21 -13.01
N LEU A 119 11.34 0.59 -14.18
CA LEU A 119 10.55 0.92 -15.37
C LEU A 119 9.08 0.49 -15.22
N ASP A 120 8.82 -0.65 -14.60
CA ASP A 120 7.47 -1.11 -14.25
C ASP A 120 6.75 -0.06 -13.38
N LYS A 121 7.41 0.48 -12.35
CA LYS A 121 6.83 1.55 -11.51
C LYS A 121 6.52 2.83 -12.30
N ILE A 122 7.39 3.24 -13.23
CA ILE A 122 7.14 4.41 -14.09
C ILE A 122 5.94 4.16 -15.00
N VAL A 123 5.87 2.99 -15.63
CA VAL A 123 4.78 2.62 -16.54
C VAL A 123 3.46 2.56 -15.78
N ARG A 124 3.43 1.94 -14.59
CA ARG A 124 2.25 1.89 -13.73
C ARG A 124 1.77 3.28 -13.31
N PHE A 125 2.70 4.17 -12.92
CA PHE A 125 2.37 5.55 -12.59
C PHE A 125 1.69 6.27 -13.77
N MET A 126 2.26 6.14 -14.98
CA MET A 126 1.69 6.72 -16.19
C MET A 126 0.31 6.13 -16.52
N LEU A 127 0.12 4.82 -16.34
CA LEU A 127 -1.17 4.17 -16.56
C LEU A 127 -2.22 4.66 -15.56
N ILE A 128 -1.90 4.81 -14.28
CA ILE A 128 -2.81 5.37 -13.28
C ILE A 128 -3.22 6.80 -13.66
N ALA A 129 -2.26 7.64 -14.07
CA ALA A 129 -2.54 9.01 -14.51
C ALA A 129 -3.50 9.05 -15.71
N VAL A 130 -3.25 8.22 -16.75
CA VAL A 130 -4.13 8.11 -17.92
C VAL A 130 -5.49 7.54 -17.54
N SER A 131 -5.55 6.62 -16.59
CA SER A 131 -6.80 6.00 -16.14
C SER A 131 -7.71 7.00 -15.42
N LEU A 132 -7.15 7.79 -14.49
CA LEU A 132 -7.89 8.84 -13.81
C LEU A 132 -8.35 9.93 -14.79
N TRP A 133 -7.51 10.28 -15.77
CA TRP A 133 -7.90 11.18 -16.86
C TRP A 133 -9.03 10.60 -17.71
N ALA A 134 -8.98 9.30 -18.06
CA ALA A 134 -10.00 8.64 -18.86
C ALA A 134 -11.36 8.62 -18.12
N ILE A 135 -11.37 8.35 -16.81
CA ILE A 135 -12.58 8.42 -15.99
C ILE A 135 -13.12 9.85 -15.96
N ALA A 136 -12.28 10.85 -15.69
CA ALA A 136 -12.70 12.25 -15.65
C ALA A 136 -13.24 12.73 -17.02
N SER A 137 -12.63 12.27 -18.11
CA SER A 137 -13.05 12.56 -19.49
C SER A 137 -14.35 11.85 -19.87
N LEU A 138 -14.55 10.61 -19.41
CA LEU A 138 -15.81 9.91 -19.61
C LEU A 138 -16.95 10.56 -18.83
N TYR A 139 -16.67 10.97 -17.59
CA TYR A 139 -17.63 11.69 -16.76
C TYR A 139 -18.01 13.05 -17.38
N SER A 140 -17.03 13.83 -17.85
CA SER A 140 -17.31 15.13 -18.50
C SER A 140 -18.12 14.99 -19.79
N ARG A 141 -17.91 13.92 -20.56
CA ARG A 141 -18.72 13.61 -21.75
C ARG A 141 -20.15 13.22 -21.41
N GLY A 142 -20.35 12.45 -20.33
CA GLY A 142 -21.67 11.97 -19.90
C GLY A 142 -22.52 13.03 -19.19
N SER A 143 -21.88 13.95 -18.46
CA SER A 143 -22.61 14.90 -17.61
C SER A 143 -23.11 16.14 -18.35
N GLY A 144 -22.63 16.44 -19.57
CA GLY A 144 -23.12 17.55 -20.42
C GLY A 144 -22.88 18.97 -19.85
N ASP A 145 -22.65 19.10 -18.55
CA ASP A 145 -22.36 20.34 -17.86
C ASP A 145 -20.85 20.55 -17.78
N ASN A 146 -20.39 21.57 -18.50
CA ASN A 146 -19.06 22.10 -18.36
C ASN A 146 -18.90 22.67 -16.95
N ILE A 147 -18.25 21.90 -16.05
CA ILE A 147 -17.88 22.32 -14.69
C ILE A 147 -17.03 23.60 -14.68
N VAL A 148 -16.41 23.97 -15.80
CA VAL A 148 -15.84 25.30 -15.99
C VAL A 148 -16.96 26.30 -16.30
N LYS A 149 -17.71 26.69 -15.27
CA LYS A 149 -18.43 27.96 -15.35
C LYS A 149 -17.36 29.06 -15.46
N ARG A 150 -17.38 29.80 -16.55
CA ARG A 150 -16.60 31.04 -16.72
C ARG A 150 -16.94 31.93 -15.52
N GLN A 151 -16.08 31.95 -14.51
CA GLN A 151 -16.16 32.92 -13.42
C GLN A 151 -15.96 34.29 -14.07
N VAL A 152 -17.07 34.98 -14.34
CA VAL A 152 -17.04 36.37 -14.76
C VAL A 152 -16.58 37.14 -13.54
N LYS A 153 -15.50 37.92 -13.73
CA LYS A 153 -14.94 38.82 -12.72
C LYS A 153 -15.99 39.76 -12.14
#